data_AF-A0A257VQH8-F1
#
_entry.id   AF-A0A257VQH8-F1
#
_cell.length_a   1.000
_cell.length_b   1.000
_cell.length_c   1.000
_cell.angle_alpha   90.00
_cell.angle_beta   90.00
_cell.angle_gamma   90.00
#
_symmetry.space_group_name_H-M   'P 1'
#
loop_
_entity.id
_entity.type
_entity.pdbx_description
1 polymer ?
#
loop_
_entity_poly.entity_id
_entity_poly.type
_entity_poly.pdbx_seq_one_letter_code
_entity_poly.pdbx_strand_id
1 'polypeptide(L)'
;MSAPAAVVQGIFGIGGEAYGKLQSVCTTPEQDLTDDRLSPAHCGAIVVGGRRITKSAFDKARALGVSALVSGGIDDQDLREILGYDLGVAVTGSEKLGITVVITEGFGDIAMARRTFDLLTRLQGSAAAVNGTTQIRAGVLRPEIVIPVSAEAATTPTPVVAGVLEIGAPVRVIREPYFGELGTVHGMPAEPQVLESQSKARVVTVQLARGETVSVPRANVELIEGATT
;
A
#
# COMPACT_ATOMS: atom_id res chain seq x y z
N MET A 1 -20.72 -11.36 -15.21
CA MET A 1 -20.85 -11.80 -13.81
C MET A 1 -19.69 -11.19 -13.03
N SER A 2 -19.97 -10.42 -11.99
CA SER A 2 -18.97 -9.95 -11.02
C SER A 2 -18.96 -10.91 -9.83
N ALA A 3 -17.77 -11.25 -9.33
CA ALA A 3 -17.60 -11.97 -8.07
C ALA A 3 -16.97 -11.01 -7.05
N PRO A 4 -17.38 -11.03 -5.77
CA PRO A 4 -16.79 -10.16 -4.77
C PRO A 4 -15.33 -10.58 -4.49
N ALA A 5 -14.48 -9.59 -4.29
CA ALA A 5 -13.07 -9.78 -3.96
C ALA A 5 -12.65 -8.77 -2.90
N ALA A 6 -11.76 -9.17 -2.01
CA ALA A 6 -10.98 -8.23 -1.20
C ALA A 6 -9.80 -7.74 -2.05
N VAL A 7 -9.56 -6.44 -2.03
CA VAL A 7 -8.46 -5.80 -2.77
C VAL A 7 -7.63 -4.99 -1.79
N VAL A 8 -6.33 -5.25 -1.76
CA VAL A 8 -5.34 -4.45 -1.04
C VAL A 8 -4.45 -3.78 -2.07
N GLN A 9 -4.40 -2.45 -2.07
CA GLN A 9 -3.55 -1.67 -2.95
C GLN A 9 -2.30 -1.25 -2.17
N GLY A 10 -1.12 -1.60 -2.68
CA GLY A 10 0.14 -1.15 -2.11
C GLY A 10 0.57 0.21 -2.68
N ILE A 11 1.58 0.82 -2.07
CA ILE A 11 2.15 2.06 -2.58
C ILE A 11 3.30 1.82 -3.55
N PHE A 12 4.03 0.71 -3.39
CA PHE A 12 5.24 0.39 -4.13
C PHE A 12 5.41 -1.12 -4.25
N GLY A 13 5.99 -1.57 -5.35
CA GLY A 13 6.23 -2.97 -5.63
C GLY A 13 7.24 -3.14 -6.75
N ILE A 14 7.77 -4.35 -6.87
CA ILE A 14 8.73 -4.76 -7.90
C ILE A 14 8.39 -6.17 -8.36
N GLY A 15 8.78 -6.50 -9.59
CA GLY A 15 8.36 -7.73 -10.24
C GLY A 15 6.90 -7.70 -10.71
N GLY A 16 6.56 -8.62 -11.60
CA GLY A 16 5.27 -8.64 -12.29
C GLY A 16 4.16 -9.34 -11.51
N GLU A 17 3.34 -10.09 -12.23
CA GLU A 17 2.24 -10.85 -11.67
C GLU A 17 2.71 -12.14 -11.00
N ALA A 18 2.09 -12.48 -9.88
CA ALA A 18 2.30 -13.71 -9.15
C ALA A 18 0.99 -14.24 -8.57
N TYR A 19 0.95 -15.55 -8.31
CA TYR A 19 -0.23 -16.25 -7.80
C TYR A 19 0.19 -17.23 -6.72
N GLY A 20 -0.68 -17.43 -5.74
CA GLY A 20 -0.38 -18.36 -4.64
C GLY A 20 -1.46 -18.34 -3.57
N LYS A 21 -1.25 -19.14 -2.53
CA LYS A 21 -2.04 -19.04 -1.30
C LYS A 21 -1.41 -18.05 -0.35
N LEU A 22 -2.23 -17.25 0.33
CA LEU A 22 -1.77 -16.36 1.40
C LEU A 22 -1.25 -17.17 2.58
N GLN A 23 -0.07 -16.83 3.08
CA GLN A 23 0.51 -17.37 4.30
C GLN A 23 1.13 -16.25 5.13
N SER A 24 0.55 -15.96 6.30
CA SER A 24 1.15 -15.00 7.23
C SER A 24 2.26 -15.68 8.02
N VAL A 25 3.42 -15.05 8.07
CA VAL A 25 4.61 -15.53 8.82
C VAL A 25 4.98 -14.63 9.99
N CYS A 26 4.26 -13.52 10.15
CA CYS A 26 4.33 -12.63 11.29
C CYS A 26 3.04 -12.77 12.11
N THR A 27 3.14 -12.62 13.43
CA THR A 27 1.97 -12.64 14.33
C THR A 27 1.43 -11.24 14.61
N THR A 28 2.22 -10.19 14.34
CA THR A 28 1.82 -8.79 14.49
C THR A 28 2.35 -7.95 13.33
N PRO A 29 1.70 -6.81 13.01
CA PRO A 29 2.17 -5.93 11.93
C PRO A 29 3.51 -5.25 12.20
N GLU A 30 3.97 -5.22 13.46
CA GLU A 30 5.24 -4.61 13.86
C GLU A 30 6.44 -5.56 13.72
N GLN A 31 6.20 -6.84 13.41
CA GLN A 31 7.28 -7.83 13.23
C GLN A 31 7.89 -7.78 11.84
N ASP A 32 9.21 -7.70 11.77
CA ASP A 32 9.94 -7.78 10.51
C ASP A 32 9.81 -9.15 9.85
N LEU A 33 9.75 -9.12 8.52
CA LEU A 33 9.90 -10.29 7.68
C LEU A 33 11.40 -10.55 7.46
N THR A 34 11.94 -11.37 8.33
CA THR A 34 13.32 -11.89 8.34
C THR A 34 13.37 -13.30 7.77
N ASP A 35 14.57 -13.76 7.42
CA ASP A 35 14.79 -15.05 6.77
C ASP A 35 14.44 -16.24 7.68
N ASP A 36 14.66 -16.16 8.99
CA ASP A 36 14.31 -17.20 9.96
C ASP A 36 12.81 -17.53 9.98
N ARG A 37 11.95 -16.61 9.54
CA ARG A 37 10.50 -16.82 9.43
C ARG A 37 10.08 -17.60 8.18
N LEU A 38 11.00 -17.85 7.26
CA LEU A 38 10.72 -18.55 6.01
C LEU A 38 11.15 -20.01 6.07
N SER A 39 10.33 -20.90 5.52
CA SER A 39 10.59 -22.33 5.45
C SER A 39 10.19 -22.90 4.09
N PRO A 40 10.62 -24.14 3.75
CA PRO A 40 10.20 -24.81 2.51
C PRO A 40 8.69 -24.94 2.31
N ALA A 41 7.89 -24.85 3.38
CA ALA A 41 6.42 -24.88 3.29
C ALA A 41 5.82 -23.66 2.56
N HIS A 42 6.61 -22.60 2.33
CA HIS A 42 6.17 -21.36 1.67
C HIS A 42 6.42 -21.35 0.15
N CYS A 43 6.96 -22.43 -0.41
CA CYS A 43 7.13 -22.57 -1.86
C CYS A 43 5.79 -22.38 -2.59
N GLY A 44 5.76 -21.48 -3.58
CA GLY A 44 4.56 -21.11 -4.34
C GLY A 44 3.52 -20.28 -3.58
N ALA A 45 3.82 -19.85 -2.35
CA ALA A 45 2.93 -19.03 -1.54
C ALA A 45 3.11 -17.53 -1.81
N ILE A 46 2.08 -16.76 -1.43
CA ILE A 46 2.19 -15.32 -1.23
C ILE A 46 2.38 -15.12 0.28
N VAL A 47 3.60 -14.78 0.67
CA VAL A 47 3.97 -14.62 2.08
C VAL A 47 3.65 -13.21 2.54
N VAL A 48 2.88 -13.13 3.63
CA VAL A 48 2.50 -11.88 4.29
C VAL A 48 3.37 -11.70 5.53
N GLY A 49 4.19 -10.66 5.52
CA GLY A 49 4.96 -10.18 6.66
C GLY A 49 4.22 -9.11 7.45
N GLY A 50 4.91 -8.51 8.41
CA GLY A 50 4.42 -7.36 9.18
C GLY A 50 5.08 -6.07 8.71
N ARG A 51 6.15 -5.68 9.41
CA ARG A 51 6.78 -4.37 9.31
C ARG A 51 7.57 -4.23 8.03
N ARG A 52 8.83 -4.65 7.98
CA ARG A 52 9.62 -4.54 6.75
C ARG A 52 10.04 -5.88 6.18
N ILE A 53 10.30 -5.93 4.87
CA ILE A 53 11.09 -7.00 4.25
C ILE A 53 12.58 -6.66 4.41
N THR A 54 13.36 -7.67 4.76
CA THR A 54 14.83 -7.61 4.76
C THR A 54 15.40 -8.23 3.48
N LYS A 55 16.62 -7.83 3.08
CA LYS A 55 17.32 -8.49 1.97
C LYS A 55 17.49 -9.99 2.18
N SER A 56 17.85 -10.43 3.39
CA SER A 56 18.01 -11.86 3.69
C SER A 56 16.71 -12.63 3.49
N ALA A 57 15.57 -12.08 3.92
CA ALA A 57 14.27 -12.67 3.69
C ALA A 57 13.92 -12.75 2.20
N PHE A 58 14.19 -11.69 1.44
CA PHE A 58 14.00 -11.71 -0.01
C PHE A 58 14.81 -12.81 -0.69
N ASP A 59 16.11 -12.93 -0.39
CA ASP A 59 16.97 -13.94 -0.99
C ASP A 59 16.52 -15.35 -0.65
N LYS A 60 16.17 -15.60 0.62
CA LYS A 60 15.69 -16.89 1.06
C LYS A 60 14.35 -17.23 0.42
N ALA A 61 13.42 -16.27 0.34
CA ALA A 61 12.13 -16.46 -0.33
C ALA A 61 12.31 -16.83 -1.80
N ARG A 62 13.20 -16.13 -2.51
CA ARG A 62 13.56 -16.43 -3.90
C ARG A 62 14.15 -17.83 -4.03
N ALA A 63 15.07 -18.22 -3.16
CA ALA A 63 15.68 -19.56 -3.18
C ALA A 63 14.67 -20.68 -2.89
N LEU A 64 13.67 -20.41 -2.05
CA LEU A 64 12.59 -21.36 -1.71
C LEU A 64 11.48 -21.42 -2.77
N GLY A 65 11.49 -20.54 -3.78
CA GLY A 65 10.45 -20.48 -4.80
C GLY A 65 9.13 -19.89 -4.28
N VAL A 66 9.19 -18.95 -3.34
CA VAL A 66 8.03 -18.16 -2.90
C VAL A 66 7.53 -17.30 -4.06
N SER A 67 6.22 -17.24 -4.29
CA SER A 67 5.64 -16.48 -5.41
C SER A 67 5.70 -14.97 -5.19
N ALA A 68 5.37 -14.52 -3.98
CA ALA A 68 5.41 -13.09 -3.65
C ALA A 68 5.64 -12.82 -2.15
N LEU A 69 6.21 -11.65 -1.84
CA LEU A 69 6.30 -11.10 -0.48
C LEU A 69 5.46 -9.83 -0.33
N VAL A 70 4.81 -9.69 0.82
CA VAL A 70 4.00 -8.52 1.18
C VAL A 70 4.43 -7.99 2.55
N SER A 71 4.69 -6.69 2.69
CA SER A 71 5.00 -6.06 3.99
C SER A 71 4.54 -4.60 4.05
N GLY A 72 4.66 -4.00 5.24
CA GLY A 72 4.48 -2.57 5.46
C GLY A 72 5.53 -1.73 4.74
N GLY A 73 6.80 -2.06 4.93
CA GLY A 73 7.93 -1.33 4.36
C GLY A 73 9.07 -2.16 3.78
N ILE A 74 10.04 -1.46 3.20
CA ILE A 74 11.32 -1.98 2.72
C ILE A 74 12.39 -0.91 2.86
N ASP A 75 13.58 -1.26 3.32
CA ASP A 75 14.70 -0.32 3.41
C ASP A 75 15.26 0.03 2.02
N ASP A 76 15.70 1.28 1.84
CA ASP A 76 16.23 1.76 0.55
C ASP A 76 17.51 1.03 0.14
N GLN A 77 18.38 0.68 1.10
CA GLN A 77 19.61 -0.07 0.83
C GLN A 77 19.26 -1.52 0.44
N ASP A 78 18.36 -2.16 1.18
CA ASP A 78 17.88 -3.51 0.84
C ASP A 78 17.28 -3.53 -0.58
N LEU A 79 16.46 -2.53 -0.93
CA LEU A 79 15.86 -2.42 -2.26
C LEU A 79 16.92 -2.24 -3.37
N ARG A 80 17.91 -1.36 -3.17
CA ARG A 80 19.01 -1.17 -4.13
C ARG A 80 19.79 -2.45 -4.35
N GLU A 81 20.06 -3.21 -3.30
CA GLU A 81 20.75 -4.48 -3.39
C GLU A 81 19.92 -5.58 -4.08
N ILE A 82 18.60 -5.56 -3.90
CA ILE A 82 17.68 -6.47 -4.61
C ILE A 82 17.67 -6.17 -6.11
N LEU A 83 17.56 -4.89 -6.47
CA LEU A 83 17.46 -4.46 -7.86
C LEU A 83 18.80 -4.48 -8.58
N GLY A 84 19.90 -4.22 -7.87
CA GLY A 84 21.23 -4.04 -8.43
C GLY A 84 21.44 -2.67 -9.10
N TYR A 85 20.54 -1.71 -8.88
CA TYR A 85 20.62 -0.33 -9.38
C TYR A 85 19.80 0.63 -8.51
N ASP A 86 20.07 1.93 -8.63
CA ASP A 86 19.29 2.97 -7.96
C ASP A 86 17.95 3.20 -8.68
N LEU A 87 16.86 3.03 -7.95
CA LEU A 87 15.51 3.27 -8.47
C LEU A 87 15.25 4.79 -8.56
N GLY A 88 15.44 5.38 -9.74
CA GLY A 88 15.26 6.82 -9.94
C GLY A 88 13.79 7.28 -9.89
N VAL A 89 12.98 6.86 -10.86
CA VAL A 89 11.52 7.09 -10.89
C VAL A 89 10.86 5.72 -10.86
N ALA A 90 9.89 5.50 -9.96
CA ALA A 90 9.26 4.20 -9.78
C ALA A 90 8.42 3.79 -11.02
N VAL A 91 9.11 3.16 -11.97
CA VAL A 91 8.57 2.40 -13.09
C VAL A 91 9.15 1.01 -12.95
N THR A 92 8.37 0.10 -12.37
CA THR A 92 8.78 -1.26 -11.99
C THR A 92 7.80 -2.26 -12.59
N GLY A 93 8.02 -3.55 -12.34
CA GLY A 93 7.16 -4.65 -12.77
C GLY A 93 7.74 -5.50 -13.90
N SER A 94 8.80 -5.03 -14.55
CA SER A 94 9.51 -5.76 -15.62
C SER A 94 10.78 -6.46 -15.13
N GLU A 95 11.16 -6.28 -13.86
CA GLU A 95 12.34 -6.89 -13.27
C GLU A 95 12.16 -8.42 -13.16
N LYS A 96 13.19 -9.15 -13.58
CA LYS A 96 13.21 -10.63 -13.51
C LYS A 96 13.82 -11.12 -12.19
N LEU A 97 13.16 -10.76 -11.10
CA LEU A 97 13.64 -11.03 -9.74
C LEU A 97 13.36 -12.45 -9.25
N GLY A 98 12.47 -13.18 -9.93
CA GLY A 98 12.01 -14.52 -9.53
C GLY A 98 10.97 -14.52 -8.41
N ILE A 99 10.62 -13.34 -7.89
CA ILE A 99 9.62 -13.13 -6.85
C ILE A 99 8.99 -11.74 -7.03
N THR A 100 7.70 -11.62 -6.76
CA THR A 100 7.00 -10.33 -6.73
C THR A 100 7.03 -9.75 -5.31
N VAL A 101 7.17 -8.44 -5.18
CA VAL A 101 7.12 -7.76 -3.87
C VAL A 101 6.07 -6.66 -3.89
N VAL A 102 5.26 -6.59 -2.84
CA VAL A 102 4.28 -5.52 -2.62
C VAL A 102 4.51 -4.89 -1.25
N ILE A 103 4.66 -3.58 -1.25
CA ILE A 103 4.87 -2.74 -0.07
C ILE A 103 3.64 -1.87 0.12
N THR A 104 3.03 -2.00 1.30
CA THR A 104 1.73 -1.40 1.61
C THR A 104 1.86 0.05 2.11
N GLU A 105 2.89 0.38 2.89
CA GLU A 105 3.00 1.68 3.57
C GLU A 105 4.23 2.51 3.16
N GLY A 106 5.35 1.89 2.79
CA GLY A 106 6.43 2.55 2.03
C GLY A 106 7.87 2.21 2.37
N PHE A 107 8.75 3.20 2.38
CA PHE A 107 10.20 2.95 2.50
C PHE A 107 10.67 3.12 3.95
N GLY A 108 11.55 2.22 4.38
CA GLY A 108 12.05 2.11 5.74
C GLY A 108 11.25 1.16 6.63
N ASP A 109 11.34 1.43 7.93
CA ASP A 109 10.93 0.57 9.03
C ASP A 109 9.43 0.70 9.38
N ILE A 110 8.56 0.62 8.38
CA ILE A 110 7.13 0.97 8.50
C ILE A 110 6.28 -0.27 8.76
N ALA A 111 5.48 -0.26 9.83
CA ALA A 111 4.54 -1.34 10.15
C ALA A 111 3.37 -1.34 9.17
N MET A 112 2.95 -2.51 8.67
CA MET A 112 1.72 -2.61 7.89
C MET A 112 0.54 -2.10 8.74
N ALA A 113 -0.39 -1.34 8.13
CA ALA A 113 -1.57 -0.90 8.86
C ALA A 113 -2.32 -2.10 9.45
N ARG A 114 -2.68 -2.04 10.73
CA ARG A 114 -3.32 -3.15 11.47
C ARG A 114 -4.51 -3.74 10.73
N ARG A 115 -5.34 -2.89 10.14
CA ARG A 115 -6.49 -3.27 9.32
C ARG A 115 -6.10 -4.15 8.12
N THR A 116 -5.05 -3.77 7.39
CA THR A 116 -4.54 -4.51 6.23
C THR A 116 -3.96 -5.85 6.66
N PHE A 117 -3.16 -5.84 7.74
CA PHE A 117 -2.58 -7.04 8.31
C PHE A 117 -3.66 -8.04 8.79
N ASP A 118 -4.67 -7.56 9.51
CA ASP A 118 -5.79 -8.36 10.01
C ASP A 118 -6.61 -8.94 8.85
N LEU A 119 -6.85 -8.16 7.79
CA LEU A 119 -7.53 -8.63 6.58
C LEU A 119 -6.77 -9.78 5.90
N LEU A 120 -5.48 -9.59 5.64
CA LEU A 120 -4.64 -10.59 4.98
C LEU A 120 -4.48 -11.86 5.83
N THR A 121 -4.34 -11.68 7.15
CA THR A 121 -4.24 -12.80 8.11
C THR A 121 -5.57 -13.57 8.21
N ARG A 122 -6.71 -12.87 8.25
CA ARG A 122 -8.04 -13.51 8.22
C ARG A 122 -8.27 -14.33 6.95
N LEU A 123 -7.66 -13.93 5.83
CA LEU A 123 -7.75 -14.59 4.54
C LEU A 123 -6.64 -15.61 4.30
N GLN A 124 -5.84 -15.96 5.32
CA GLN A 124 -4.80 -16.98 5.22
C GLN A 124 -5.34 -18.29 4.61
N GLY A 125 -4.56 -18.88 3.70
CA GLY A 125 -4.93 -20.08 2.96
C GLY A 125 -5.76 -19.84 1.70
N SER A 126 -6.34 -18.63 1.54
CA SER A 126 -7.06 -18.24 0.33
C SER A 126 -6.10 -18.09 -0.84
N ALA A 127 -6.55 -18.46 -2.05
CA ALA A 127 -5.84 -18.14 -3.28
C ALA A 127 -5.91 -16.62 -3.53
N ALA A 128 -4.83 -16.05 -4.02
CA ALA A 128 -4.75 -14.64 -4.36
C ALA A 128 -3.90 -14.43 -5.63
N ALA A 129 -4.20 -13.35 -6.32
CA ALA A 129 -3.38 -12.80 -7.39
C ALA A 129 -2.69 -11.54 -6.88
N VAL A 130 -1.44 -11.34 -7.26
CA VAL A 130 -0.62 -10.19 -6.88
C VAL A 130 -0.02 -9.59 -8.13
N ASN A 131 0.02 -8.26 -8.20
CA ASN A 131 0.77 -7.54 -9.21
C ASN A 131 1.70 -6.54 -8.52
N GLY A 132 3.01 -6.68 -8.70
CA GLY A 132 4.01 -5.78 -8.12
C GLY A 132 4.27 -4.51 -8.94
N THR A 133 3.68 -4.40 -10.13
CA THR A 133 3.94 -3.29 -11.06
C THR A 133 3.59 -1.94 -10.42
N THR A 134 4.58 -1.06 -10.32
CA THR A 134 4.40 0.33 -9.91
C THR A 134 4.77 1.25 -11.06
N GLN A 135 3.87 2.18 -11.40
CA GLN A 135 4.12 3.19 -12.41
C GLN A 135 3.56 4.53 -11.95
N ILE A 136 4.44 5.53 -11.79
CA ILE A 136 4.04 6.87 -11.33
C ILE A 136 4.07 7.94 -12.44
N ARG A 137 4.46 7.56 -13.67
CA ARG A 137 4.51 8.42 -14.86
C ARG A 137 3.80 7.75 -16.04
N ALA A 138 3.10 8.54 -16.85
CA ALA A 138 2.32 8.06 -18.01
C ALA A 138 1.23 7.02 -17.65
N GLY A 139 0.31 7.41 -16.76
CA GLY A 139 -0.68 6.50 -16.15
C GLY A 139 -0.18 6.00 -14.80
N VAL A 140 -1.06 6.03 -13.79
CA VAL A 140 -0.70 5.59 -12.44
C VAL A 140 -1.13 4.12 -12.30
N LEU A 141 -0.15 3.24 -12.13
CA LEU A 141 -0.38 1.86 -11.71
C LEU A 141 0.22 1.69 -10.32
N ARG A 142 -0.56 1.06 -9.45
CA ARG A 142 -0.13 0.69 -8.11
C ARG A 142 -0.15 -0.82 -8.03
N PRO A 143 0.74 -1.39 -7.21
CA PRO A 143 0.70 -2.81 -6.95
C PRO A 143 -0.58 -3.15 -6.19
N GLU A 144 -1.05 -4.37 -6.37
CA GLU A 144 -2.29 -4.82 -5.77
C GLU A 144 -2.27 -6.31 -5.44
N ILE A 145 -3.11 -6.67 -4.48
CA ILE A 145 -3.40 -8.05 -4.07
C ILE A 145 -4.91 -8.22 -4.17
N VAL A 146 -5.35 -9.19 -4.97
CA VAL A 146 -6.75 -9.49 -5.22
C VAL A 146 -7.07 -10.89 -4.70
N ILE A 147 -8.02 -10.98 -3.79
CA ILE A 147 -8.39 -12.21 -3.09
C ILE A 147 -9.88 -12.47 -3.32
N PRO A 148 -10.25 -13.51 -4.07
CA PRO A 148 -11.65 -13.89 -4.23
C PRO A 148 -12.28 -14.20 -2.86
N VAL A 149 -13.47 -13.64 -2.60
CA VAL A 149 -14.24 -13.94 -1.38
C VAL A 149 -15.61 -14.50 -1.75
N SER A 150 -16.17 -15.33 -0.87
CA SER A 150 -17.55 -15.80 -1.08
C SER A 150 -18.54 -14.65 -0.88
N ALA A 151 -19.68 -14.71 -1.57
CA ALA A 151 -20.73 -13.69 -1.45
C ALA A 151 -21.26 -13.55 -0.01
N GLU A 152 -21.24 -14.64 0.76
CA GLU A 152 -21.60 -14.63 2.19
C GLU A 152 -20.57 -13.86 3.03
N ALA A 153 -19.27 -13.98 2.74
CA ALA A 153 -18.22 -13.25 3.44
C ALA A 153 -18.18 -11.74 3.08
N ALA A 154 -18.75 -11.35 1.94
CA ALA A 154 -18.80 -9.97 1.46
C ALA A 154 -19.78 -9.07 2.24
N THR A 155 -20.62 -9.62 3.13
CA THR A 155 -21.60 -8.86 3.93
C THR A 155 -20.99 -8.10 5.11
N THR A 156 -19.70 -8.28 5.41
CA THR A 156 -18.99 -7.34 6.30
C THR A 156 -18.46 -6.20 5.43
N PRO A 157 -18.93 -4.95 5.57
CA PRO A 157 -18.27 -3.83 4.92
C PRO A 157 -16.84 -3.85 5.41
N THR A 158 -15.92 -4.16 4.53
CA THR A 158 -14.51 -3.90 4.77
C THR A 158 -14.32 -2.51 4.18
N PRO A 159 -14.35 -1.41 4.98
CA PRO A 159 -13.88 -0.13 4.51
C PRO A 159 -12.61 -0.30 3.69
N VAL A 160 -12.63 0.32 2.52
CA VAL A 160 -11.48 0.49 1.65
C VAL A 160 -10.33 1.07 2.48
N VAL A 161 -9.12 0.62 2.17
CA VAL A 161 -7.82 0.94 2.77
C VAL A 161 -7.74 2.32 3.43
N ALA A 162 -7.29 2.37 4.69
CA ALA A 162 -6.86 3.59 5.35
C ALA A 162 -5.67 4.18 4.56
N GLY A 163 -5.83 5.38 4.04
CA GLY A 163 -4.92 6.00 3.06
C GLY A 163 -5.65 6.60 1.86
N VAL A 164 -6.93 6.30 1.68
CA VAL A 164 -7.79 7.02 0.75
C VAL A 164 -8.34 8.26 1.46
N LEU A 165 -8.05 9.43 0.88
CA LEU A 165 -8.70 10.67 1.26
C LEU A 165 -10.20 10.55 0.95
N GLU A 166 -11.06 10.58 1.96
CA GLU A 166 -12.52 10.50 1.82
C GLU A 166 -13.21 11.73 2.43
N ILE A 167 -14.44 12.03 2.00
CA ILE A 167 -15.25 13.12 2.57
C ILE A 167 -15.51 12.80 4.05
N GLY A 168 -15.24 13.77 4.93
CA GLY A 168 -15.34 13.60 6.37
C GLY A 168 -14.02 13.20 7.05
N ALA A 169 -12.96 12.90 6.30
CA ALA A 169 -11.67 12.54 6.89
C ALA A 169 -10.98 13.74 7.54
N PRO A 170 -10.42 13.61 8.76
CA PRO A 170 -9.59 14.64 9.38
C PRO A 170 -8.23 14.73 8.69
N VAL A 171 -7.83 15.95 8.35
CA VAL A 171 -6.60 16.22 7.60
C VAL A 171 -5.84 17.41 8.17
N ARG A 172 -4.52 17.40 8.00
CA ARG A 172 -3.63 18.54 8.22
C ARG A 172 -3.09 19.01 6.88
N VAL A 173 -3.13 20.32 6.64
CA VAL A 173 -2.51 20.90 5.45
C VAL A 173 -0.99 20.98 5.67
N ILE A 174 -0.21 20.48 4.72
CA ILE A 174 1.26 20.36 4.82
C ILE A 174 2.02 21.32 3.89
N ARG A 175 1.32 22.29 3.30
CA ARG A 175 1.91 23.33 2.44
C ARG A 175 1.22 24.67 2.67
N GLU A 176 1.95 25.74 2.37
CA GLU A 176 1.39 27.08 2.29
C GLU A 176 0.22 27.17 1.28
N PRO A 177 -0.71 28.13 1.45
CA PRO A 177 -0.73 29.16 2.49
C PRO A 177 -1.31 28.69 3.84
N TYR A 178 -1.90 27.49 3.91
CA TYR A 178 -2.62 27.00 5.09
C TYR A 178 -1.79 26.00 5.91
N PHE A 179 -0.45 26.07 5.84
CA PHE A 179 0.44 25.08 6.46
C PHE A 179 0.14 24.90 7.95
N GLY A 180 -0.04 23.65 8.38
CA GLY A 180 -0.33 23.27 9.76
C GLY A 180 -1.81 23.36 10.14
N GLU A 181 -2.67 23.94 9.30
CA GLU A 181 -4.09 24.04 9.62
C GLU A 181 -4.78 22.67 9.58
N LEU A 182 -5.64 22.47 10.57
CA LEU A 182 -6.44 21.26 10.71
C LEU A 182 -7.82 21.49 10.08
N GLY A 183 -8.32 20.47 9.42
CA GLY A 183 -9.64 20.52 8.83
C GLY A 183 -10.21 19.15 8.54
N THR A 184 -11.40 19.16 7.97
CA THR A 184 -12.11 17.96 7.54
C THR A 184 -12.35 18.05 6.04
N VAL A 185 -12.14 16.96 5.32
CA VAL A 185 -12.42 16.91 3.87
C VAL A 185 -13.90 17.18 3.64
N HIS A 186 -14.22 18.28 2.97
CA HIS A 186 -15.58 18.70 2.64
C HIS A 186 -16.05 18.15 1.29
N GLY A 187 -15.12 17.98 0.34
CA GLY A 187 -15.44 17.52 -1.00
C GLY A 187 -14.22 17.19 -1.85
N MET A 188 -14.45 16.44 -2.92
CA MET A 188 -13.42 16.02 -3.86
C MET A 188 -13.95 16.14 -5.29
N PRO A 189 -13.66 17.24 -6.00
CA PRO A 189 -14.02 17.39 -7.41
C PRO A 189 -13.41 16.25 -8.23
N ALA A 190 -14.24 15.60 -9.06
CA ALA A 190 -13.81 14.49 -9.90
C ALA A 190 -12.85 14.92 -11.02
N GLU A 191 -12.99 16.17 -11.49
CA GLU A 191 -12.16 16.74 -12.54
C GLU A 191 -10.97 17.52 -11.95
N PRO A 192 -9.75 17.36 -12.51
CA PRO A 192 -8.59 18.17 -12.13
C PRO A 192 -8.86 19.67 -12.34
N GLN A 193 -8.56 20.50 -11.34
CA GLN A 193 -8.75 21.95 -11.41
C GLN A 193 -7.45 22.67 -11.75
N VAL A 194 -7.58 23.83 -12.41
CA VAL A 194 -6.46 24.73 -12.69
C VAL A 194 -6.18 25.54 -11.43
N LEU A 195 -4.98 25.35 -10.87
CA LEU A 195 -4.50 26.10 -9.72
C LEU A 195 -4.05 27.51 -10.13
N GLU A 196 -3.79 28.39 -9.16
CA GLU A 196 -3.20 29.72 -9.40
C GLU A 196 -1.86 29.65 -10.14
N SER A 197 -1.11 28.57 -9.94
CA SER A 197 0.11 28.25 -10.68
C SER A 197 -0.13 27.81 -12.14
N GLN A 198 -1.36 27.88 -12.64
CA GLN A 198 -1.83 27.41 -13.96
C GLN A 198 -1.65 25.90 -14.21
N SER A 199 -1.23 25.14 -13.21
CA SER A 199 -1.09 23.69 -13.28
C SER A 199 -2.43 23.00 -13.00
N LYS A 200 -2.68 21.87 -13.68
CA LYS A 200 -3.86 21.04 -13.44
C LYS A 200 -3.54 20.03 -12.34
N ALA A 201 -4.28 20.05 -11.24
CA ALA A 201 -4.11 19.11 -10.14
C ALA A 201 -5.46 18.57 -9.65
N ARG A 202 -5.44 17.36 -9.12
CA ARG A 202 -6.56 16.86 -8.32
C ARG A 202 -6.57 17.63 -6.99
N VAL A 203 -7.69 18.26 -6.69
CA VAL A 203 -7.88 19.09 -5.50
C VAL A 203 -8.84 18.42 -4.54
N VAL A 204 -8.79 18.87 -3.30
CA VAL A 204 -9.71 18.52 -2.21
C VAL A 204 -10.18 19.84 -1.62
N THR A 205 -11.47 19.94 -1.31
CA THR A 205 -11.98 21.04 -0.50
C THR A 205 -11.93 20.62 0.96
N VAL A 206 -11.30 21.42 1.81
CA VAL A 206 -11.15 21.18 3.25
C VAL A 206 -11.92 22.26 3.99
N GLN A 207 -12.83 21.84 4.87
CA GLN A 207 -13.42 22.71 5.89
C GLN A 207 -12.40 22.84 7.02
N LEU A 208 -11.72 23.99 7.08
CA LEU A 208 -10.78 24.30 8.15
C LEU A 208 -11.54 24.51 9.47
N ALA A 209 -10.88 24.22 10.59
CA ALA A 209 -11.46 24.39 11.92
C ALA A 209 -11.94 25.82 12.21
N ARG A 210 -11.37 26.83 11.52
CA ARG A 210 -11.77 28.25 11.60
C ARG A 210 -13.07 28.58 10.87
N GLY A 211 -13.74 27.59 10.26
CA GLY A 211 -15.02 27.76 9.56
C GLY A 211 -14.92 28.13 8.07
N GLU A 212 -13.70 28.28 7.54
CA GLU A 212 -13.48 28.54 6.11
C GLU A 212 -13.30 27.23 5.32
N THR A 213 -13.87 27.17 4.12
CA THR A 213 -13.65 26.07 3.18
C THR A 213 -12.63 26.47 2.13
N VAL A 214 -11.50 25.77 2.08
CA VAL A 214 -10.40 26.06 1.15
C VAL A 214 -10.22 24.91 0.15
N SER A 215 -9.81 25.24 -1.07
CA SER A 215 -9.45 24.24 -2.09
C SER A 215 -7.93 24.11 -2.13
N VAL A 216 -7.41 22.91 -1.90
CA VAL A 216 -5.97 22.63 -1.90
C VAL A 216 -5.66 21.39 -2.74
N PRO A 217 -4.46 21.29 -3.36
CA PRO A 217 -4.03 20.08 -4.02
C PRO A 217 -4.08 18.88 -3.09
N ARG A 218 -4.48 17.70 -3.58
CA ARG A 218 -4.52 16.48 -2.76
C ARG A 218 -3.16 16.13 -2.14
N ALA A 219 -2.06 16.47 -2.83
CA ALA A 219 -0.71 16.26 -2.32
C ALA A 219 -0.33 17.18 -1.15
N ASN A 220 -1.15 18.19 -0.84
CA ASN A 220 -0.87 19.19 0.20
C ASN A 220 -1.63 18.91 1.49
N VAL A 221 -2.26 17.74 1.62
CA VAL A 221 -2.95 17.31 2.84
C VAL A 221 -2.44 15.93 3.27
N GLU A 222 -2.33 15.74 4.57
CA GLU A 222 -2.09 14.42 5.19
C GLU A 222 -3.24 14.06 6.13
N LEU A 223 -3.56 12.77 6.22
CA LEU A 223 -4.58 12.27 7.15
C LEU A 223 -4.04 12.34 8.58
N ILE A 224 -4.93 12.64 9.52
CA ILE A 224 -4.62 12.62 10.94
C ILE A 224 -5.32 11.41 11.54
N GLU A 225 -4.55 10.46 12.07
CA GLU A 225 -5.12 9.42 12.90
C GLU A 225 -5.53 10.04 14.25
N GLY A 226 -6.80 9.92 14.61
CA GLY A 226 -7.32 10.46 15.86
C GLY A 226 -6.61 9.86 17.06
N ALA A 227 -5.85 10.69 17.78
CA ALA A 227 -5.50 10.43 19.17
C ALA A 227 -6.80 10.25 19.95
N THR A 228 -7.19 9.00 20.17
CA THR A 228 -8.33 8.69 21.04
C THR A 228 -7.79 8.76 22.47
N THR A 229 -8.35 9.68 23.24
CA THR A 229 -8.15 9.77 24.70
C THR A 229 -8.88 8.62 25.38
#